data_AF-A0A6V7HPC0-F1
#
_entry.id   AF-A0A6V7HPC0-F1
#
_cell.length_a   1.000
_cell.length_b   1.000
_cell.length_c   1.000
_cell.angle_alpha   90.00
_cell.angle_beta   90.00
_cell.angle_gamma   90.00
#
_symmetry.space_group_name_H-M   'P 1'
#
loop_
_entity.id
_entity.type
_entity.pdbx_description
1 polymer ?
#
loop_
_entity_poly.entity_id
_entity_poly.type
_entity_poly.pdbx_seq_one_letter_code
_entity_poly.pdbx_strand_id
1 'polypeptide(L)'
;IDECNRLWAVDVGRLQDKTICPTKIMIFDLATDRLIHKYIIPEDQTLYGKASLVTPIVELGDTCQDVYLYIADVSGNGIVIYNLRQDRSWRLNNTRGNAFGPDPDGMNITIAGESFDLTDGTLGMSLSPPGFFKS
;
A
#
# COMPACT_ATOMS: atom_id res chain seq x y z
N ILE A 1 8.21 8.79 2.51
CA ILE A 1 8.62 10.20 2.29
C ILE A 1 8.91 10.32 0.81
N ASP A 2 8.54 11.43 0.18
CA ASP A 2 8.78 11.66 -1.25
C ASP A 2 9.70 12.85 -1.52
N GLU A 3 10.06 13.05 -2.79
CA GLU A 3 10.96 14.11 -3.26
C GLU A 3 10.35 15.52 -3.12
N CYS A 4 9.06 15.63 -2.82
CA CYS A 4 8.35 16.89 -2.61
C CYS A 4 8.28 17.28 -1.13
N ASN A 5 9.10 16.65 -0.28
CA ASN A 5 9.17 16.88 1.16
C ASN A 5 7.83 16.59 1.87
N ARG A 6 7.14 15.51 1.47
CA ARG A 6 5.90 15.06 2.10
C ARG A 6 6.07 13.72 2.80
N LEU A 7 5.47 13.60 3.97
CA LEU A 7 5.27 12.33 4.65
C LEU A 7 3.90 11.77 4.29
N TRP A 8 3.90 10.55 3.77
CA TRP A 8 2.69 9.79 3.45
C TRP A 8 2.48 8.72 4.50
N ALA A 9 1.28 8.68 5.07
CA ALA A 9 0.87 7.68 6.03
C ALA A 9 -0.44 7.04 5.58
N VAL A 10 -0.54 5.72 5.75
CA VAL A 10 -1.79 4.98 5.58
C VAL A 10 -2.24 4.56 6.97
N ASP A 11 -3.36 5.14 7.42
CA ASP A 11 -4.03 4.72 8.64
C ASP A 11 -5.07 3.67 8.26
N VAL A 12 -4.80 2.41 8.62
CA VAL A 12 -5.68 1.27 8.35
C VAL A 12 -6.96 1.30 9.18
N GLY A 13 -7.00 2.07 10.27
CA GLY A 13 -8.18 2.25 11.10
C GLY A 13 -8.58 1.00 11.90
N ARG A 14 -7.68 0.04 12.05
CA ARG A 14 -7.89 -1.21 12.80
C ARG A 14 -7.11 -1.23 14.10
N LEU A 15 -7.73 -1.79 15.13
CA LEU A 15 -7.09 -2.14 16.39
C LEU A 15 -7.30 -3.64 16.60
N GLN A 16 -6.21 -4.41 16.51
CA GLN A 16 -6.30 -5.88 16.41
C GLN A 16 -7.25 -6.25 15.25
N ASP A 17 -8.23 -7.11 15.50
CA ASP A 17 -9.17 -7.56 14.48
C ASP A 17 -10.33 -6.60 14.23
N LYS A 18 -10.47 -5.54 15.04
CA LYS A 18 -11.63 -4.64 15.01
C LYS A 18 -11.35 -3.39 14.17
N THR A 19 -12.21 -3.16 13.16
CA THR A 19 -12.26 -1.89 12.43
C THR A 19 -12.91 -0.81 13.30
N ILE A 20 -12.17 0.25 13.61
CA ILE A 20 -12.61 1.37 14.46
C ILE A 20 -12.97 2.60 13.63
N CYS A 21 -12.24 2.83 12.53
CA CYS A 21 -12.51 3.94 11.63
C CYS A 21 -12.19 3.57 10.18
N PRO A 22 -12.67 4.35 9.19
CA PRO A 22 -12.33 4.12 7.80
C PRO A 22 -10.82 4.21 7.55
N THR A 23 -10.34 3.37 6.64
CA THR A 23 -8.97 3.45 6.14
C THR A 23 -8.77 4.76 5.38
N LYS A 24 -7.64 5.44 5.64
CA LYS A 24 -7.37 6.76 5.09
C LYS A 24 -5.90 6.94 4.75
N ILE A 25 -5.67 7.69 3.68
CA ILE A 25 -4.35 8.19 3.27
C ILE A 25 -4.22 9.60 3.85
N MET A 26 -3.10 9.87 4.50
CA MET A 26 -2.78 11.16 5.09
C MET A 26 -1.45 11.64 4.54
N ILE A 27 -1.42 12.90 4.11
CA ILE A 27 -0.22 13.54 3.57
C ILE A 27 0.12 14.73 4.45
N PHE A 28 1.33 14.74 4.98
CA PHE A 28 1.85 15.80 5.82
C PHE A 28 2.98 16.53 5.08
N ASP A 29 3.00 17.84 5.22
CA ASP A 29 4.12 18.67 4.80
C ASP A 29 5.20 18.63 5.89
N LEU A 30 6.42 18.20 5.54
CA LEU A 30 7.53 18.04 6.48
C LEU A 30 8.21 19.36 6.86
N ALA A 31 7.97 20.46 6.14
CA ALA A 31 8.52 21.76 6.49
C ALA A 31 7.68 22.47 7.56
N THR A 32 6.38 22.19 7.59
CA THR A 32 5.41 22.86 8.46
C THR A 32 4.78 21.95 9.51
N ASP A 33 5.05 20.64 9.46
CA ASP A 33 4.46 19.61 10.31
C ASP A 33 2.91 19.59 10.28
N ARG A 34 2.33 19.91 9.13
CA ARG A 34 0.88 20.02 8.97
C ARG A 34 0.32 18.95 8.06
N LEU A 35 -0.85 18.44 8.41
CA LEU A 35 -1.68 17.64 7.52
C LEU A 35 -2.17 18.53 6.37
N ILE A 36 -1.72 18.22 5.15
CA ILE A 36 -2.08 18.97 3.94
C ILE A 36 -3.12 18.26 3.09
N HIS A 37 -3.29 16.94 3.26
CA HIS A 37 -4.33 16.18 2.57
C HIS A 37 -4.80 14.96 3.36
N LYS A 38 -6.09 14.62 3.21
CA LYS A 38 -6.69 13.42 3.79
C LYS A 38 -7.69 12.83 2.82
N TYR A 39 -7.47 11.58 2.43
CA TYR A 39 -8.35 10.83 1.55
C TYR A 39 -8.89 9.58 2.26
N ILE A 40 -10.20 9.34 2.21
CA ILE A 40 -10.82 8.12 2.75
C ILE A 40 -10.95 7.12 1.61
N ILE A 41 -10.36 5.94 1.77
CA ILE A 41 -10.44 4.88 0.75
C ILE A 41 -11.86 4.29 0.77
N PRO A 42 -12.52 4.14 -0.40
CA PRO A 42 -13.83 3.50 -0.48
C PRO A 42 -13.84 2.09 0.14
N GLU A 43 -14.89 1.75 0.88
CA GLU A 43 -14.93 0.53 1.69
C GLU A 43 -14.79 -0.74 0.85
N ASP A 44 -15.35 -0.77 -0.36
CA ASP A 44 -15.25 -1.89 -1.29
C ASP A 44 -13.79 -2.21 -1.67
N GLN A 45 -12.93 -1.18 -1.75
CA GLN A 45 -11.50 -1.33 -2.06
C GLN A 45 -10.68 -1.84 -0.86
N THR A 46 -11.23 -1.68 0.35
CA THR A 46 -10.68 -2.22 1.61
C THR A 46 -11.34 -3.53 2.03
N LEU A 47 -12.17 -4.11 1.16
CA LEU A 47 -12.94 -5.33 1.43
C LEU A 47 -13.80 -5.20 2.69
N TYR A 48 -14.40 -4.01 2.89
CA TYR A 48 -15.20 -3.67 4.06
C TYR A 48 -14.42 -3.88 5.38
N GLY A 49 -13.18 -3.39 5.41
CA GLY A 49 -12.29 -3.49 6.56
C GLY A 49 -11.60 -4.85 6.73
N LYS A 50 -11.70 -5.77 5.76
CA LYS A 50 -10.98 -7.06 5.79
C LYS A 50 -9.58 -6.99 5.19
N ALA A 51 -9.30 -5.98 4.36
CA ALA A 51 -7.95 -5.78 3.82
C ALA A 51 -6.93 -5.58 4.94
N SER A 52 -5.72 -6.09 4.72
CA SER A 52 -4.55 -5.90 5.58
C SER A 52 -3.52 -5.09 4.80
N LEU A 53 -3.74 -3.77 4.79
CA LEU A 53 -2.96 -2.86 3.97
C LEU A 53 -1.60 -2.55 4.58
N VAL A 54 -0.54 -2.78 3.80
CA VAL A 54 0.85 -2.63 4.22
C VAL A 54 1.71 -2.05 3.10
N THR A 55 2.92 -1.63 3.47
CA THR A 55 3.98 -1.21 2.54
C THR A 55 3.53 -0.18 1.49
N PRO A 56 3.09 1.02 1.93
CA PRO A 56 2.77 2.10 1.01
C PRO A 56 4.02 2.59 0.27
N ILE A 57 3.93 2.76 -1.06
CA ILE A 57 5.02 3.27 -1.90
C ILE A 57 4.50 4.38 -2.80
N VAL A 58 5.25 5.48 -2.82
CA VAL A 58 4.90 6.70 -3.55
C VAL A 58 5.72 6.74 -4.84
N GLU A 59 5.06 6.86 -5.98
CA GLU A 59 5.66 7.12 -7.30
C GLU A 59 5.38 8.57 -7.69
N LEU A 60 6.44 9.30 -8.08
CA LEU A 60 6.34 10.64 -8.61
C LEU A 60 6.54 10.62 -10.13
N GLY A 61 5.63 11.28 -10.83
CA GLY A 61 5.77 11.66 -12.23
C GLY A 61 6.50 12.99 -12.37
N ASP A 62 6.09 13.79 -13.36
CA ASP A 62 6.79 15.03 -13.73
C ASP A 62 6.65 16.17 -12.70
N THR A 63 5.57 16.15 -11.90
CA THR A 63 5.29 17.20 -10.91
C THR A 63 4.90 16.61 -9.56
N CYS A 64 5.00 17.42 -8.49
CA CYS A 64 4.52 17.05 -7.16
C CYS A 64 3.01 16.75 -7.07
N GLN A 65 2.24 17.00 -8.13
CA GLN A 65 0.83 16.61 -8.22
C GLN A 65 0.62 15.31 -9.00
N ASP A 66 1.57 14.92 -9.86
CA ASP A 66 1.57 13.64 -10.58
C ASP A 66 2.07 12.54 -9.68
N VAL A 67 1.22 12.08 -8.76
CA VAL A 67 1.64 11.11 -7.75
C VAL A 67 0.69 9.94 -7.71
N TYR A 68 1.27 8.75 -7.71
CA TYR A 68 0.57 7.51 -7.38
C TYR A 68 1.06 6.97 -6.05
N LEU A 69 0.14 6.45 -5.25
CA LEU A 69 0.45 5.65 -4.07
C LEU A 69 -0.02 4.22 -4.30
N TYR A 70 0.87 3.26 -4.12
CA TYR A 70 0.60 1.83 -4.18
C TYR A 70 0.64 1.25 -2.78
N ILE A 71 -0.38 0.50 -2.39
CA ILE A 71 -0.50 -0.10 -1.06
C ILE A 71 -0.81 -1.58 -1.24
N ALA A 72 0.04 -2.46 -0.73
CA ALA A 72 -0.17 -3.89 -0.82
C ALA A 72 -1.24 -4.36 0.18
N ASP A 73 -1.96 -5.42 -0.15
CA ASP A 73 -2.89 -6.10 0.76
C ASP A 73 -2.47 -7.56 0.93
N VAL A 74 -1.85 -7.87 2.06
CA VAL A 74 -1.25 -9.19 2.33
C VAL A 74 -2.28 -10.28 2.56
N SER A 75 -3.45 -9.94 3.09
CA SER A 75 -4.49 -10.93 3.39
C SER A 75 -5.53 -11.00 2.28
N GLY A 76 -5.86 -9.86 1.66
CA GLY A 76 -6.83 -9.76 0.58
C GLY A 76 -6.23 -9.97 -0.81
N ASN A 77 -4.93 -10.21 -0.93
CA ASN A 77 -4.19 -10.49 -2.17
C ASN A 77 -4.50 -9.47 -3.27
N GLY A 78 -3.95 -8.28 -3.13
CA GLY A 78 -4.16 -7.21 -4.10
C GLY A 78 -3.34 -5.97 -3.82
N ILE A 79 -3.58 -4.94 -4.63
CA ILE A 79 -2.93 -3.64 -4.49
C ILE A 79 -4.01 -2.57 -4.58
N VAL A 80 -4.06 -1.67 -3.60
CA VAL A 80 -4.83 -0.43 -3.68
C VAL A 80 -3.94 0.65 -4.29
N ILE A 81 -4.46 1.32 -5.32
CA ILE A 81 -3.77 2.39 -6.03
C ILE A 81 -4.53 3.68 -5.81
N TYR A 82 -3.85 4.74 -5.41
CA TYR A 82 -4.41 6.08 -5.26
C TYR A 82 -3.68 7.06 -6.18
N ASN A 83 -4.45 7.86 -6.92
CA ASN A 83 -3.95 8.94 -7.76
C ASN A 83 -4.25 10.29 -7.09
N LEU A 84 -3.20 11.03 -6.73
CA LEU A 84 -3.34 12.33 -6.05
C LEU A 84 -4.00 13.39 -6.93
N ARG A 85 -3.60 13.48 -8.21
CA ARG A 85 -4.13 14.47 -9.15
C ARG A 85 -5.63 14.35 -9.34
N GLN A 86 -6.13 13.12 -9.40
CA GLN A 86 -7.55 12.83 -9.60
C GLN A 86 -8.33 12.67 -8.28
N ASP A 87 -7.63 12.71 -7.15
CA ASP A 87 -8.13 12.39 -5.81
C ASP A 87 -9.02 11.13 -5.80
N ARG A 88 -8.51 10.06 -6.41
CA ARG A 88 -9.26 8.83 -6.64
C ARG A 88 -8.39 7.60 -6.43
N SER A 89 -8.96 6.58 -5.80
CA SER A 89 -8.36 5.25 -5.71
C SER A 89 -9.17 4.16 -6.42
N TRP A 90 -8.51 3.05 -6.68
CA TRP A 90 -9.11 1.78 -7.09
C TRP A 90 -8.27 0.60 -6.57
N ARG A 91 -8.85 -0.60 -6.62
CA ARG A 91 -8.19 -1.84 -6.22
C ARG A 91 -7.87 -2.70 -7.45
N LEU A 92 -6.64 -3.19 -7.52
CA LEU A 92 -6.28 -4.33 -8.36
C LEU A 92 -6.35 -5.59 -7.50
N ASN A 93 -7.26 -6.49 -7.86
CA ASN A 93 -7.41 -7.79 -7.20
C ASN A 93 -6.40 -8.80 -7.74
N ASN A 94 -6.21 -9.89 -6.99
CA ASN A 94 -5.44 -11.04 -7.44
C ASN A 94 -5.89 -11.51 -8.83
N THR A 95 -4.92 -11.95 -9.62
CA THR A 95 -5.17 -12.46 -10.96
C THR A 95 -5.54 -13.94 -10.91
N ARG A 96 -6.02 -14.49 -12.04
CA ARG A 96 -6.24 -15.94 -12.16
C ARG A 96 -4.96 -16.77 -11.93
N GLY A 97 -3.80 -16.19 -12.21
CA GLY A 97 -2.49 -16.81 -12.03
C GLY A 97 -1.88 -16.57 -10.65
N ASN A 98 -2.64 -16.08 -9.66
CA ASN A 98 -2.18 -15.83 -8.30
C ASN A 98 -1.02 -14.83 -8.18
N ALA A 99 -1.01 -13.78 -9.03
CA ALA A 99 0.11 -12.83 -9.05
C ALA A 99 0.35 -12.08 -7.72
N PHE A 100 -0.65 -11.99 -6.84
CA PHE A 100 -0.58 -11.26 -5.57
C PHE A 100 -0.86 -12.10 -4.33
N GLY A 101 -1.06 -13.41 -4.48
CA GLY A 101 -1.31 -14.30 -3.34
C GLY A 101 -0.08 -15.09 -2.92
N PRO A 102 -0.20 -15.86 -1.82
CA PRO A 102 0.90 -16.68 -1.32
C PRO A 102 1.26 -17.79 -2.31
N ASP A 103 2.53 -18.15 -2.35
CA ASP A 103 3.05 -19.31 -3.06
C ASP A 103 3.09 -20.51 -2.11
N PRO A 104 2.30 -21.59 -2.34
CA PRO A 104 2.26 -22.75 -1.46
C PRO A 104 3.63 -23.39 -1.17
N ASP A 105 4.56 -23.29 -2.12
CA ASP A 105 5.90 -23.88 -1.99
C ASP A 105 6.86 -22.94 -1.20
N GLY A 106 6.47 -21.69 -0.99
CA GLY A 106 7.26 -20.65 -0.33
C GLY A 106 6.76 -20.18 1.03
N MET A 107 5.67 -20.76 1.57
CA MET A 107 5.07 -20.28 2.83
C MET A 107 5.87 -20.66 4.07
N ASN A 108 6.59 -21.79 4.06
CA ASN A 108 7.29 -22.26 5.24
C ASN A 108 8.62 -21.48 5.43
N ILE A 109 8.67 -20.65 6.48
CA ILE A 109 9.82 -19.81 6.80
C ILE A 109 10.44 -20.30 8.11
N THR A 110 11.77 -20.41 8.14
CA THR A 110 12.53 -20.76 9.35
C THR A 110 13.42 -19.61 9.78
N ILE A 111 13.25 -19.13 11.02
CA ILE A 111 14.05 -18.08 11.62
C ILE A 111 14.58 -18.58 12.96
N ALA A 112 15.91 -18.55 13.14
CA ALA A 112 16.58 -19.00 14.36
C ALA A 112 16.21 -20.45 14.79
N GLY A 113 15.92 -21.32 13.82
CA GLY A 113 15.58 -22.74 14.07
C GLY A 113 14.09 -23.01 14.31
N GLU A 114 13.27 -21.96 14.43
CA GLU A 114 11.81 -22.07 14.54
C GLU A 114 11.16 -21.90 13.16
N SER A 115 10.27 -22.81 12.79
CA SER A 115 9.56 -22.80 11.51
C SER A 115 8.09 -22.44 11.68
N PHE A 116 7.57 -21.60 10.78
CA PHE A 116 6.16 -21.22 10.72
C PHE A 116 5.73 -20.99 9.28
N ASP A 117 4.43 -21.11 9.02
CA ASP A 117 3.87 -20.79 7.72
C ASP A 117 3.46 -19.31 7.69
N LEU A 118 4.03 -18.57 6.74
CA LEU A 118 3.62 -17.21 6.40
C LEU A 118 2.78 -17.26 5.13
N THR A 119 1.46 -17.12 5.30
CA THR A 119 0.49 -17.21 4.21
C THR A 119 0.16 -15.86 3.57
N ASP A 120 1.01 -14.86 3.80
CA ASP A 120 0.82 -13.51 3.26
C ASP A 120 1.06 -13.50 1.75
N GLY A 121 0.23 -12.73 1.02
CA GLY A 121 0.43 -12.41 -0.38
C GLY A 121 1.50 -11.33 -0.58
N THR A 122 1.27 -10.44 -1.56
CA THR A 122 2.16 -9.28 -1.80
C THR A 122 2.38 -8.49 -0.51
N LEU A 123 3.63 -8.41 -0.05
CA LEU A 123 4.04 -7.74 1.19
C LEU A 123 5.04 -6.62 0.91
N GLY A 124 6.23 -6.97 0.44
CA GLY A 124 7.31 -6.03 0.13
C GLY A 124 7.24 -5.58 -1.33
N MET A 125 7.18 -4.27 -1.56
CA MET A 125 7.20 -3.69 -2.90
C MET A 125 8.35 -2.67 -3.00
N SER A 126 8.77 -2.34 -4.22
CA SER A 126 9.71 -1.25 -4.48
C SER A 126 9.50 -0.69 -5.89
N LEU A 127 9.89 0.56 -6.10
CA LEU A 127 9.92 1.17 -7.42
C LEU A 127 11.35 1.22 -7.94
N SER A 128 11.52 0.92 -9.22
CA SER A 128 12.79 1.18 -9.89
C SER A 128 12.96 2.70 -10.06
N PRO A 129 14.18 3.25 -9.87
CA PRO A 129 14.41 4.68 -10.06
C PRO A 129 14.08 5.15 -11.48
N PRO A 130 13.69 6.43 -11.66
CA PRO A 130 13.50 7.02 -12.98
C PRO A 130 14.73 6.83 -13.87
N GLY A 131 14.50 6.38 -15.11
CA GLY A 131 15.57 6.18 -16.10
C GLY A 131 16.31 4.86 -16.01
N PHE A 132 16.03 3.99 -15.04
CA PHE A 132 16.71 2.70 -14.87
C PHE A 132 16.66 1.82 -16.14
N PHE A 133 15.58 1.91 -16.93
CA PHE A 133 15.39 1.15 -18.17
C PHE A 133 15.60 1.98 -19.45
N LYS A 134 16.09 3.22 -19.37
CA LYS A 134 16.39 4.03 -20.56
C LYS A 134 17.76 3.63 -21.09
N SER A 135 17.77 2.87 -22.19
CA SER A 135 18.94 2.53 -23.02
C SER A 135 19.37 3.69 -23.91
#